data_AF-A0A5D0UF35-F1
#
_entry.id   AF-A0A5D0UF35-F1
#
_cell.length_a   1.000
_cell.length_b   1.000
_cell.length_c   1.000
_cell.angle_alpha   90.00
_cell.angle_beta   90.00
_cell.angle_gamma   90.00
#
_symmetry.space_group_name_H-M   'P 1'
#
loop_
_entity.id
_entity.type
_entity.pdbx_description
1 polymer ?
#
loop_
_entity_poly.entity_id
_entity_poly.type
_entity_poly.pdbx_seq_one_letter_code
_entity_poly.pdbx_strand_id
1 'polypeptide(L)'
;MNATSPDARVPPAPVLAEGFREVLDAFEEDAGRAPRLVELLEILREGARTLPDDALADGYPDEIVGFVERPRARARNTDVLAGLNDGPYVAAAAAFNHWWQTGVGAPITLVDLAAVVHEALRYVGPALFDSSEAARLTAITPKRRRAKARARIGDIIAVPTGNHDYHLVVFVCRNRFGAAFGLIRGRYPLRNPTAGLAAAATGIVRYCDEEAISTGRWRIVGHDSQLLGCFPADPEIYHRPEPPIAGLPPVGEFGSGETASGHLRDLTAAEALAIDLAGRYEQVYLHEHFERTLAEIIAPHSD
;
A
#
# COMPACT_ATOMS: atom_id res chain seq x y z
N MET A 1 -1.33 43.00 -8.53
CA MET A 1 -2.06 42.42 -7.40
C MET A 1 -1.53 41.01 -7.20
N ASN A 2 -0.62 40.83 -6.24
CA ASN A 2 -0.16 39.50 -5.87
C ASN A 2 -1.26 38.88 -5.02
N ALA A 3 -2.03 37.97 -5.59
CA ALA A 3 -2.90 37.11 -4.81
C ALA A 3 -1.99 36.23 -3.95
N THR A 4 -1.80 36.62 -2.69
CA THR A 4 -1.35 35.71 -1.63
C THR A 4 -2.33 34.54 -1.63
N SER A 5 -1.85 33.41 -2.15
CA SER A 5 -2.53 32.13 -2.04
C SER A 5 -2.91 31.91 -0.57
N PRO A 6 -4.11 31.39 -0.26
CA PRO A 6 -4.43 31.03 1.11
C PRO A 6 -3.32 30.09 1.59
N ASP A 7 -2.59 30.51 2.63
CA ASP A 7 -1.55 29.71 3.27
C ASP A 7 -2.21 28.43 3.78
N ALA A 8 -2.16 27.39 2.95
CA ALA A 8 -2.36 26.02 3.38
C ALA A 8 -1.29 25.77 4.44
N ARG A 9 -1.66 25.86 5.72
CA ARG A 9 -0.72 25.66 6.81
C ARG A 9 -0.29 24.20 6.80
N VAL A 10 0.91 23.97 6.27
CA VAL A 10 1.64 22.73 6.39
C VAL A 10 1.77 22.39 7.89
N PRO A 11 1.42 21.16 8.32
CA PRO A 11 1.53 20.80 9.73
C PRO A 11 2.99 20.89 10.23
N PRO A 12 3.20 21.20 11.51
CA PRO A 12 4.51 21.58 12.04
C PRO A 12 5.50 20.42 12.03
N ALA A 13 6.72 20.67 11.55
CA ALA A 13 7.81 19.68 11.50
C ALA A 13 8.13 18.99 12.84
N PRO A 14 8.02 19.64 14.02
CA PRO A 14 8.20 18.96 15.31
C PRO A 14 7.31 17.73 15.53
N VAL A 15 6.08 17.71 15.00
CA VAL A 15 5.17 16.54 15.13
C VAL A 15 5.73 15.36 14.35
N LEU A 16 6.18 15.60 13.11
CA LEU A 16 6.81 14.55 12.31
C LEU A 16 8.15 14.10 12.92
N ALA A 17 8.90 15.03 13.53
CA ALA A 17 10.16 14.73 14.20
C ALA A 17 10.00 13.82 15.42
N GLU A 18 8.87 13.90 16.14
CA GLU A 18 8.55 12.97 17.24
C GLU A 18 8.38 11.55 16.72
N GLY A 19 7.53 11.35 15.70
CA GLY A 19 7.37 10.04 15.08
C GLY A 19 8.65 9.51 14.43
N PHE A 20 9.52 10.39 13.92
CA PHE A 20 10.84 9.96 13.42
C PHE A 20 11.72 9.36 14.53
N ARG A 21 11.58 9.77 15.80
CA ARG A 21 12.34 9.12 16.89
C ARG A 21 11.88 7.68 17.10
N GLU A 22 10.58 7.42 17.02
CA GLU A 22 10.05 6.05 17.11
C GLU A 22 10.58 5.16 15.99
N VAL A 23 10.75 5.70 14.77
CA VAL A 23 11.40 4.98 13.66
C VAL A 23 12.85 4.61 13.98
N LEU A 24 13.59 5.49 14.67
CA LEU A 24 14.97 5.21 15.06
C LEU A 24 15.05 4.16 16.15
N ASP A 25 14.21 4.27 17.17
CA ASP A 25 14.17 3.33 18.28
C ASP A 25 13.83 1.92 17.77
N ALA A 26 12.81 1.79 16.90
CA ALA A 26 12.44 0.53 16.28
C ALA A 26 13.54 -0.03 15.37
N PHE A 27 14.25 0.83 14.63
CA PHE A 27 15.36 0.39 13.81
C PHE A 27 16.54 -0.10 14.66
N GLU A 28 16.86 0.60 15.74
CA GLU A 28 17.96 0.22 16.64
C GLU A 28 17.66 -1.07 17.39
N GLU A 29 16.40 -1.28 17.80
CA GLU A 29 15.94 -2.55 18.36
C GLU A 29 16.19 -3.73 17.40
N ASP A 30 15.86 -3.57 16.12
CA ASP A 30 16.02 -4.62 15.10
C ASP A 30 17.47 -4.81 14.64
N ALA A 31 18.19 -3.71 14.37
CA ALA A 31 19.51 -3.74 13.73
C ALA A 31 20.69 -3.65 14.71
N GLY A 32 20.42 -3.35 15.99
CA GLY A 32 21.44 -3.14 17.03
C GLY A 32 22.31 -1.90 16.81
N ARG A 33 21.87 -0.94 15.97
CA ARG A 33 22.55 0.33 15.68
C ARG A 33 21.56 1.36 15.13
N ALA A 34 21.92 2.64 15.22
CA ALA A 34 21.21 3.69 14.50
C ALA A 34 21.23 3.48 12.96
N PRO A 35 20.17 3.88 12.24
CA PRO A 35 20.14 3.84 10.79
C PRO A 35 21.08 4.89 10.19
N ARG A 36 21.65 4.58 9.02
CA ARG A 36 22.29 5.59 8.17
C ARG A 36 21.20 6.43 7.50
N LEU A 37 21.54 7.66 7.08
CA LEU A 37 20.58 8.55 6.41
C LEU A 37 19.86 7.89 5.23
N VAL A 38 20.59 7.16 4.37
CA VAL A 38 20.00 6.47 3.22
C VAL A 38 18.98 5.39 3.64
N GLU A 39 19.23 4.67 4.72
CA GLU A 39 18.33 3.62 5.24
C GLU A 39 17.05 4.25 5.80
N LEU A 40 17.22 5.31 6.60
CA LEU A 40 16.10 6.08 7.12
C LEU A 40 15.25 6.67 6.00
N LEU A 41 15.86 7.29 4.98
CA LEU A 41 15.11 7.89 3.86
C LEU A 41 14.33 6.84 3.05
N GLU A 42 14.78 5.58 3.01
CA GLU A 42 14.02 4.49 2.40
C GLU A 42 12.83 4.04 3.27
N ILE A 43 12.99 3.98 4.59
CA ILE A 43 11.89 3.69 5.52
C ILE A 43 10.85 4.83 5.51
N LEU A 44 11.32 6.07 5.56
CA LEU A 44 10.46 7.26 5.48
C LEU A 44 9.75 7.38 4.13
N ARG A 45 10.36 6.89 3.04
CA ARG A 45 9.66 6.77 1.74
C ARG A 45 8.43 5.88 1.90
N GLU A 46 8.56 4.70 2.48
CA GLU A 46 7.42 3.80 2.67
C GLU A 46 6.35 4.42 3.57
N GLY A 47 6.73 5.07 4.67
CA GLY A 47 5.78 5.80 5.51
C GLY A 47 5.06 6.93 4.77
N ALA A 48 5.76 7.71 3.95
CA ALA A 48 5.14 8.77 3.16
C ALA A 48 4.12 8.25 2.15
N ARG A 49 4.32 7.03 1.61
CA ARG A 49 3.40 6.38 0.66
C ARG A 49 2.07 5.95 1.31
N THR A 50 1.97 5.92 2.63
CA THR A 50 0.73 5.59 3.34
C THR A 50 -0.20 6.79 3.57
N LEU A 51 0.22 7.99 3.17
CA LEU A 51 -0.64 9.18 3.23
C LEU A 51 -1.91 8.97 2.38
N PRO A 52 -3.01 9.68 2.69
CA PRO A 52 -4.22 9.67 1.85
C PRO A 52 -3.95 10.08 0.40
N ASP A 53 -4.75 9.54 -0.53
CA ASP A 53 -4.61 9.79 -1.96
C ASP A 53 -4.72 11.27 -2.35
N ASP A 54 -5.44 12.06 -1.56
CA ASP A 54 -5.63 13.50 -1.73
C ASP A 54 -4.66 14.35 -0.91
N ALA A 55 -3.69 13.73 -0.22
CA ALA A 55 -2.72 14.46 0.59
C ALA A 55 -1.79 15.35 -0.24
N LEU A 56 -1.54 14.98 -1.50
CA LEU A 56 -0.64 15.71 -2.39
C LEU A 56 -1.41 16.47 -3.49
N ALA A 57 -1.16 17.77 -3.58
CA ALA A 57 -1.78 18.67 -4.57
C ALA A 57 -1.25 18.44 -5.99
N ASP A 58 -0.03 17.90 -6.13
CA ASP A 58 0.69 17.77 -7.40
C ASP A 58 0.98 16.32 -7.80
N GLY A 59 0.46 15.32 -7.07
CA GLY A 59 0.67 13.91 -7.36
C GLY A 59 -0.03 13.00 -6.38
N TYR A 60 0.48 11.78 -6.26
CA TYR A 60 -0.03 10.81 -5.29
C TYR A 60 1.11 10.27 -4.42
N PRO A 61 0.82 9.88 -3.15
CA PRO A 61 1.83 9.34 -2.24
C PRO A 61 2.60 8.14 -2.80
N ASP A 62 1.94 7.23 -3.51
CA ASP A 62 2.56 6.05 -4.13
C ASP A 62 3.56 6.36 -5.27
N GLU A 63 3.54 7.58 -5.82
CA GLU A 63 4.49 8.02 -6.85
C GLU A 63 5.85 8.44 -6.27
N ILE A 64 5.96 8.51 -4.93
CA ILE A 64 7.21 8.80 -4.23
C ILE A 64 8.11 7.57 -4.29
N VAL A 65 9.14 7.61 -5.13
CA VAL A 65 10.12 6.52 -5.26
C VAL A 65 11.38 6.75 -4.45
N GLY A 66 11.42 7.82 -3.65
CA GLY A 66 12.44 8.03 -2.64
C GLY A 66 12.64 9.50 -2.29
N PHE A 67 13.35 9.70 -1.19
CA PHE A 67 13.91 10.98 -0.80
C PHE A 67 15.41 10.97 -1.10
N VAL A 68 15.90 12.03 -1.73
CA VAL A 68 17.31 12.16 -2.12
C VAL A 68 17.92 13.32 -1.35
N GLU A 69 18.95 13.02 -0.57
CA GLU A 69 19.78 14.03 0.09
C GLU A 69 20.55 14.89 -0.92
N ARG A 70 20.80 16.14 -0.56
CA ARG A 70 21.78 17.00 -1.24
C ARG A 70 22.84 17.52 -0.25
N PRO A 71 24.14 17.44 -0.61
CA PRO A 71 24.69 16.80 -1.81
C PRO A 71 24.55 15.26 -1.77
N ARG A 72 24.41 14.64 -2.95
CA ARG A 72 24.18 13.19 -3.06
C ARG A 72 25.41 12.42 -2.55
N ALA A 73 25.29 11.62 -1.49
CA ALA A 73 26.34 10.68 -1.15
C ALA A 73 26.39 9.53 -2.18
N ARG A 74 27.57 8.90 -2.31
CA ARG A 74 27.71 7.69 -3.12
C ARG A 74 26.72 6.63 -2.62
N ALA A 75 26.15 5.87 -3.55
CA ALA A 75 25.29 4.74 -3.23
C ALA A 75 25.99 3.84 -2.21
N ARG A 76 25.40 3.74 -1.02
CA ARG A 76 25.85 2.85 0.05
C ARG A 76 24.91 1.66 0.08
N ASN A 77 25.47 0.50 0.32
CA ASN A 77 24.74 -0.75 0.42
C ASN A 77 23.64 -0.66 1.49
N THR A 78 22.38 -0.94 1.17
CA THR A 78 21.21 -0.94 2.08
C THR A 78 20.76 -2.35 2.49
N ASP A 79 21.62 -3.38 2.38
CA ASP A 79 21.32 -4.78 2.69
C ASP A 79 20.63 -5.01 4.05
N VAL A 80 20.88 -4.15 5.05
CA VAL A 80 20.21 -4.26 6.37
C VAL A 80 18.69 -4.16 6.26
N LEU A 81 18.15 -3.38 5.31
CA LEU A 81 16.71 -3.18 5.18
C LEU A 81 15.95 -4.48 4.85
N ALA A 82 16.62 -5.44 4.19
CA ALA A 82 16.04 -6.73 3.87
C ALA A 82 15.89 -7.65 5.09
N GLY A 83 16.56 -7.33 6.20
CA GLY A 83 16.53 -8.10 7.45
C GLY A 83 15.79 -7.41 8.61
N LEU A 84 15.19 -6.25 8.37
CA LEU A 84 14.38 -5.56 9.39
C LEU A 84 13.01 -6.22 9.55
N ASN A 85 12.42 -6.10 10.75
CA ASN A 85 11.01 -6.39 10.94
C ASN A 85 10.16 -5.23 10.38
N ASP A 86 8.84 -5.34 10.49
CA ASP A 86 7.90 -4.30 10.05
C ASP A 86 7.86 -3.07 10.98
N GLY A 87 8.37 -3.18 12.21
CA GLY A 87 8.37 -2.14 13.24
C GLY A 87 8.76 -0.73 12.74
N PRO A 88 9.96 -0.55 12.13
CA PRO A 88 10.38 0.76 11.60
C PRO A 88 9.44 1.31 10.52
N TYR A 89 8.86 0.45 9.69
CA TYR A 89 7.94 0.85 8.61
C TYR A 89 6.56 1.23 9.15
N VAL A 90 6.07 0.49 10.15
CA VAL A 90 4.83 0.80 10.87
C VAL A 90 4.96 2.13 11.61
N ALA A 91 6.08 2.37 12.31
CA ALA A 91 6.36 3.64 12.97
C ALA A 91 6.41 4.80 11.96
N ALA A 92 7.04 4.60 10.80
CA ALA A 92 7.08 5.64 9.77
C ALA A 92 5.69 5.95 9.20
N ALA A 93 4.88 4.93 8.91
CA ALA A 93 3.50 5.11 8.46
C ALA A 93 2.65 5.85 9.52
N ALA A 94 2.79 5.49 10.80
CA ALA A 94 2.11 6.16 11.90
C ALA A 94 2.53 7.63 12.01
N ALA A 95 3.83 7.93 11.92
CA ALA A 95 4.36 9.29 11.98
C ALA A 95 3.78 10.21 10.89
N PHE A 96 3.77 9.74 9.62
CA PHE A 96 3.22 10.53 8.52
C PHE A 96 1.71 10.71 8.63
N ASN A 97 0.97 9.66 8.99
CA ASN A 97 -0.49 9.74 9.17
C ASN A 97 -0.86 10.67 10.33
N HIS A 98 -0.16 10.58 11.46
CA HIS A 98 -0.37 11.47 12.59
C HIS A 98 -0.07 12.92 12.22
N TRP A 99 1.09 13.18 11.62
CA TRP A 99 1.47 14.52 11.14
C TRP A 99 0.42 15.09 10.17
N TRP A 100 -0.06 14.29 9.22
CA TRP A 100 -1.11 14.70 8.28
C TRP A 100 -2.42 15.08 8.99
N GLN A 101 -2.85 14.27 9.97
CA GLN A 101 -4.06 14.51 10.77
C GLN A 101 -3.98 15.77 11.65
N THR A 102 -2.77 16.21 12.03
CA THR A 102 -2.59 17.48 12.76
C THR A 102 -2.68 18.72 11.86
N GLY A 103 -2.68 18.54 10.54
CA GLY A 103 -2.79 19.62 9.56
C GLY A 103 -4.21 20.16 9.37
N VAL A 104 -4.32 21.28 8.65
CA VAL A 104 -5.61 21.96 8.40
C VAL A 104 -6.42 21.32 7.25
N GLY A 105 -6.08 20.08 6.87
CA GLY A 105 -6.78 19.29 5.85
C GLY A 105 -6.59 19.76 4.39
N ALA A 106 -5.63 20.64 4.12
CA ALA A 106 -5.33 21.09 2.76
C ALA A 106 -4.23 20.21 2.12
N PRO A 107 -4.41 19.74 0.87
CA PRO A 107 -3.36 19.07 0.10
C PRO A 107 -2.10 19.93 0.04
N ILE A 108 -0.93 19.30 0.24
CA ILE A 108 0.39 19.96 0.13
C ILE A 108 1.09 19.54 -1.15
N THR A 109 2.10 20.27 -1.61
CA THR A 109 2.92 19.76 -2.72
C THR A 109 3.93 18.74 -2.24
N LEU A 110 4.45 17.92 -3.16
CA LEU A 110 5.54 17.00 -2.85
C LEU A 110 6.82 17.74 -2.42
N VAL A 111 7.01 18.98 -2.89
CA VAL A 111 8.11 19.85 -2.45
C VAL A 111 7.93 20.26 -0.98
N ASP A 112 6.70 20.60 -0.58
CA ASP A 112 6.39 20.93 0.82
C ASP A 112 6.62 19.73 1.72
N LEU A 113 6.20 18.53 1.31
CA LEU A 113 6.45 17.29 2.05
C LEU A 113 7.95 17.07 2.27
N ALA A 114 8.76 17.21 1.22
CA ALA A 114 10.20 17.05 1.31
C ALA A 114 10.86 18.10 2.21
N ALA A 115 10.36 19.34 2.20
CA ALA A 115 10.82 20.40 3.10
C ALA A 115 10.50 20.08 4.57
N VAL A 116 9.31 19.54 4.86
CA VAL A 116 8.97 19.11 6.23
C VAL A 116 9.79 17.92 6.67
N VAL A 117 10.01 16.92 5.81
CA VAL A 117 10.90 15.79 6.11
C VAL A 117 12.31 16.30 6.43
N HIS A 118 12.84 17.23 5.61
CA HIS A 118 14.15 17.83 5.87
C HIS A 118 14.20 18.56 7.22
N GLU A 119 13.20 19.37 7.52
CA GLU A 119 13.15 20.12 8.78
C GLU A 119 12.98 19.18 9.98
N ALA A 120 12.14 18.15 9.89
CA ALA A 120 11.97 17.13 10.92
C ALA A 120 13.29 16.39 11.20
N LEU A 121 14.05 16.01 10.16
CA LEU A 121 15.37 15.41 10.33
C LEU A 121 16.35 16.35 11.05
N ARG A 122 16.24 17.67 10.86
CA ARG A 122 17.06 18.65 11.60
C ARG A 122 16.70 18.70 13.09
N TYR A 123 15.42 18.55 13.44
CA TYR A 123 14.97 18.48 14.83
C TYR A 123 15.48 17.22 15.55
N VAL A 124 15.59 16.10 14.84
CA VAL A 124 16.12 14.85 15.40
C VAL A 124 17.65 14.78 15.34
N GLY A 125 18.28 15.67 14.56
CA GLY A 125 19.69 15.68 14.12
C GLY A 125 20.79 15.18 15.08
N PRO A 126 20.80 15.48 16.38
CA PRO A 126 21.82 14.96 17.30
C PRO A 126 21.74 13.45 17.58
N ALA A 127 20.55 12.85 17.44
CA ALA A 127 20.31 11.42 17.68
C ALA A 127 20.46 10.55 16.42
N LEU A 128 20.43 11.17 15.24
CA LEU A 128 20.34 10.49 13.94
C LEU A 128 21.67 10.09 13.32
N PHE A 129 22.73 10.86 13.58
CA PHE A 129 23.94 10.84 12.77
C PHE A 129 25.18 10.97 13.67
N ASP A 130 26.32 10.48 13.20
CA ASP A 130 27.55 11.21 13.51
C ASP A 130 27.31 12.67 13.10
N SER A 131 27.48 13.60 14.04
CA SER A 131 27.24 15.04 13.91
C SER A 131 27.68 15.67 12.57
N SER A 132 28.66 15.05 11.91
CA SER A 132 29.19 15.42 10.60
C SER A 132 28.24 15.20 9.40
N GLU A 133 27.36 14.18 9.41
CA GLU A 133 26.39 13.93 8.32
C GLU A 133 25.16 14.84 8.45
N ALA A 134 24.65 15.05 9.67
CA ALA A 134 23.54 15.96 9.96
C ALA A 134 23.83 17.39 9.44
N ALA A 135 25.04 17.88 9.72
CA ALA A 135 25.47 19.23 9.35
C ALA A 135 25.60 19.43 7.82
N ARG A 136 25.71 18.34 7.05
CA ARG A 136 25.85 18.38 5.59
C ARG A 136 24.52 18.26 4.85
N LEU A 137 23.44 17.86 5.52
CA LEU A 137 22.13 17.71 4.91
C LEU A 137 21.51 19.08 4.63
N THR A 138 21.71 19.59 3.42
CA THR A 138 21.23 20.92 3.02
C THR A 138 19.80 20.91 2.49
N ALA A 139 19.35 19.79 1.93
CA ALA A 139 18.00 19.62 1.42
C ALA A 139 17.67 18.14 1.23
N ILE A 140 16.37 17.83 1.28
CA ILE A 140 15.79 16.60 0.76
C ILE A 140 15.02 16.95 -0.52
N THR A 141 15.28 16.22 -1.60
CA THR A 141 14.51 16.32 -2.84
C THR A 141 13.69 15.06 -3.02
N PRO A 142 12.38 15.16 -3.30
CA PRO A 142 11.57 14.00 -3.58
C PRO A 142 11.91 13.50 -4.99
N LYS A 143 12.05 12.18 -5.14
CA LYS A 143 12.14 11.51 -6.42
C LYS A 143 10.76 10.97 -6.75
N ARG A 144 10.21 11.44 -7.86
CA ARG A 144 8.92 10.98 -8.37
C ARG A 144 9.12 10.03 -9.54
N ARG A 145 8.36 8.95 -9.56
CA ARG A 145 8.12 8.18 -10.79
C ARG A 145 6.65 8.32 -11.09
N ARG A 146 6.33 9.00 -12.20
CA ARG A 146 4.95 9.05 -12.67
C ARG A 146 4.49 7.62 -12.94
N ALA A 147 3.50 7.15 -12.19
CA ALA A 147 2.86 5.87 -12.50
C ALA A 147 2.25 6.00 -13.89
N LYS A 148 2.55 5.05 -14.80
CA LYS A 148 2.02 5.13 -16.18
C LYS A 148 0.51 4.88 -16.21
N ALA A 149 0.00 4.09 -15.28
CA ALA A 149 -1.41 3.87 -15.04
C ALA A 149 -1.63 3.66 -13.53
N ARG A 150 -2.73 4.19 -13.02
CA ARG A 150 -3.20 3.97 -11.65
C ARG A 150 -4.68 3.67 -11.71
N ALA A 151 -5.09 2.56 -11.11
CA ALA A 151 -6.48 2.17 -11.09
C ALA A 151 -7.27 3.03 -10.11
N ARG A 152 -8.55 3.21 -10.43
CA ARG A 152 -9.57 3.83 -9.60
C ARG A 152 -10.59 2.78 -9.20
N ILE A 153 -11.19 2.92 -8.02
CA ILE A 153 -12.28 2.05 -7.58
C ILE A 153 -13.37 2.02 -8.67
N GLY A 154 -13.76 0.83 -9.10
CA GLY A 154 -14.69 0.57 -10.21
C GLY A 154 -14.02 0.37 -11.58
N ASP A 155 -12.70 0.55 -11.69
CA ASP A 155 -11.97 0.25 -12.92
C ASP A 155 -12.00 -1.26 -13.21
N ILE A 156 -12.20 -1.57 -14.49
CA ILE A 156 -12.16 -2.94 -15.01
C ILE A 156 -10.77 -3.17 -15.60
N ILE A 157 -10.10 -4.18 -15.06
CA ILE A 157 -8.69 -4.47 -15.35
C ILE A 157 -8.61 -5.82 -16.06
N ALA A 158 -7.93 -5.82 -17.21
CA ALA A 158 -7.59 -7.00 -17.96
C ALA A 158 -6.26 -7.57 -17.47
N VAL A 159 -6.33 -8.78 -16.92
CA VAL A 159 -5.22 -9.58 -16.43
C VAL A 159 -4.87 -10.63 -17.50
N PRO A 160 -3.66 -10.62 -18.07
CA PRO A 160 -3.32 -11.48 -19.19
C PRO A 160 -3.40 -12.96 -18.82
N THR A 161 -3.93 -13.77 -19.74
CA THR A 161 -3.75 -15.23 -19.73
C THR A 161 -2.61 -15.62 -20.66
N GLY A 162 -2.10 -16.84 -20.52
CA GLY A 162 -1.08 -17.38 -21.43
C GLY A 162 -1.50 -17.49 -22.91
N ASN A 163 -2.79 -17.37 -23.24
CA ASN A 163 -3.36 -17.66 -24.56
C ASN A 163 -3.94 -16.43 -25.29
N HIS A 164 -3.38 -15.23 -25.06
CA HIS A 164 -3.87 -13.96 -25.64
C HIS A 164 -5.30 -13.54 -25.23
N ASP A 165 -5.99 -14.32 -24.41
CA ASP A 165 -7.19 -13.93 -23.69
C ASP A 165 -6.83 -13.25 -22.36
N TYR A 166 -7.82 -12.67 -21.70
CA TYR A 166 -7.68 -11.98 -20.43
C TYR A 166 -8.75 -12.45 -19.45
N HIS A 167 -8.37 -12.57 -18.18
CA HIS A 167 -9.32 -12.50 -17.10
C HIS A 167 -9.68 -11.03 -16.85
N LEU A 168 -10.92 -10.78 -16.44
CA LEU A 168 -11.32 -9.46 -16.00
C LEU A 168 -11.46 -9.45 -14.48
N VAL A 169 -10.95 -8.40 -13.86
CA VAL A 169 -11.18 -8.10 -12.45
C VAL A 169 -11.66 -6.67 -12.31
N VAL A 170 -12.39 -6.38 -11.25
CA VAL A 170 -12.84 -5.03 -10.89
C VAL A 170 -12.04 -4.56 -9.70
N PHE A 171 -11.47 -3.36 -9.76
CA PHE A 171 -10.79 -2.79 -8.61
C PHE A 171 -11.82 -2.31 -7.58
N VAL A 172 -11.91 -2.99 -6.44
CA VAL A 172 -12.98 -2.79 -5.44
C VAL A 172 -12.60 -1.73 -4.42
N CYS A 173 -11.45 -1.89 -3.78
CA CYS A 173 -10.96 -0.95 -2.78
C CYS A 173 -9.44 -1.04 -2.64
N ARG A 174 -8.88 -0.04 -1.95
CA ARG A 174 -7.50 -0.07 -1.44
C ARG A 174 -7.56 0.18 0.05
N ASN A 175 -6.92 -0.68 0.83
CA ASN A 175 -6.80 -0.53 2.28
C ASN A 175 -5.44 -1.05 2.75
N ARG A 176 -5.27 -1.24 4.07
CA ARG A 176 -3.99 -1.67 4.65
C ARG A 176 -3.52 -3.06 4.19
N PHE A 177 -4.40 -3.88 3.63
CA PHE A 177 -4.04 -5.19 3.07
C PHE A 177 -3.55 -5.12 1.62
N GLY A 178 -3.69 -3.97 0.96
CA GLY A 178 -3.34 -3.77 -0.45
C GLY A 178 -4.55 -3.42 -1.33
N ALA A 179 -4.49 -3.82 -2.59
CA ALA A 179 -5.56 -3.60 -3.56
C ALA A 179 -6.47 -4.83 -3.67
N ALA A 180 -7.78 -4.62 -3.49
CA ALA A 180 -8.78 -5.66 -3.57
C ALA A 180 -9.40 -5.73 -4.97
N PHE A 181 -9.43 -6.92 -5.55
CA PHE A 181 -9.92 -7.19 -6.89
C PHE A 181 -11.10 -8.16 -6.85
N GLY A 182 -12.26 -7.69 -7.30
CA GLY A 182 -13.46 -8.50 -7.50
C GLY A 182 -13.35 -9.31 -8.79
N LEU A 183 -13.64 -10.61 -8.71
CA LEU A 183 -13.39 -11.53 -9.82
C LEU A 183 -14.59 -11.63 -10.77
N ILE A 184 -14.33 -11.57 -12.08
CA ILE A 184 -15.33 -11.78 -13.14
C ILE A 184 -15.08 -13.12 -13.83
N ARG A 185 -16.12 -13.95 -13.92
CA ARG A 185 -16.02 -15.28 -14.52
C ARG A 185 -15.83 -15.22 -16.03
N GLY A 186 -14.87 -15.98 -16.54
CA GLY A 186 -14.68 -16.18 -17.99
C GLY A 186 -13.33 -15.72 -18.52
N ARG A 187 -13.24 -15.71 -19.84
CA ARG A 187 -12.08 -15.25 -20.62
C ARG A 187 -12.56 -14.28 -21.69
N TYR A 188 -11.83 -13.19 -21.82
CA TYR A 188 -12.24 -12.05 -22.63
C TYR A 188 -11.11 -11.62 -23.56
N PRO A 189 -11.40 -11.21 -24.80
CA PRO A 189 -10.41 -10.57 -25.64
C PRO A 189 -10.02 -9.20 -25.06
N LEU A 190 -8.82 -8.68 -25.40
CA LEU A 190 -8.43 -7.32 -25.03
C LEU A 190 -9.21 -6.27 -25.82
N ARG A 191 -10.44 -6.01 -25.39
CA ARG A 191 -11.34 -5.00 -25.93
C ARG A 191 -12.08 -4.33 -24.78
N ASN A 192 -12.86 -3.30 -25.08
CA ASN A 192 -13.76 -2.72 -24.08
C ASN A 192 -14.66 -3.82 -23.49
N PRO A 193 -14.91 -3.79 -22.17
CA PRO A 193 -15.71 -4.80 -21.50
C PRO A 193 -17.10 -4.91 -22.13
N THR A 194 -17.57 -6.14 -22.29
CA THR A 194 -18.90 -6.43 -22.85
C THR A 194 -19.99 -6.03 -21.88
N ALA A 195 -21.19 -5.69 -22.39
CA ALA A 195 -22.35 -5.53 -21.52
C ALA A 195 -22.63 -6.82 -20.73
N GLY A 196 -23.16 -6.68 -19.51
CA GLY A 196 -23.59 -7.83 -18.69
C GLY A 196 -22.52 -8.48 -17.80
N LEU A 197 -21.38 -7.82 -17.55
CA LEU A 197 -20.36 -8.35 -16.63
C LEU A 197 -20.88 -8.64 -15.22
N ALA A 198 -21.91 -7.92 -14.76
CA ALA A 198 -22.55 -8.16 -13.47
C ALA A 198 -23.05 -9.61 -13.31
N ALA A 199 -23.56 -10.23 -14.38
CA ALA A 199 -24.01 -11.63 -14.36
C ALA A 199 -22.85 -12.64 -14.25
N ALA A 200 -21.64 -12.21 -14.63
CA ALA A 200 -20.43 -13.02 -14.53
C ALA A 200 -19.64 -12.73 -13.24
N ALA A 201 -20.00 -11.72 -12.45
CA ALA A 201 -19.34 -11.43 -11.18
C ALA A 201 -19.51 -12.61 -10.21
N THR A 202 -18.40 -13.04 -9.60
CA THR A 202 -18.42 -14.24 -8.73
C THR A 202 -18.78 -13.92 -7.29
N GLY A 203 -18.78 -12.63 -6.90
CA GLY A 203 -18.84 -12.18 -5.50
C GLY A 203 -17.53 -12.40 -4.73
N ILE A 204 -16.53 -13.07 -5.32
CA ILE A 204 -15.24 -13.34 -4.69
C ILE A 204 -14.34 -12.12 -4.87
N VAL A 205 -13.66 -11.74 -3.79
CA VAL A 205 -12.60 -10.71 -3.80
C VAL A 205 -11.27 -11.32 -3.38
N ARG A 206 -10.19 -10.83 -3.99
CA ARG A 206 -8.82 -11.21 -3.67
C ARG A 206 -7.94 -9.97 -3.60
N TYR A 207 -7.08 -9.91 -2.59
CA TYR A 207 -6.05 -8.88 -2.50
C TYR A 207 -4.87 -9.22 -3.42
N CYS A 208 -4.12 -8.18 -3.82
CA CYS A 208 -2.86 -8.26 -4.55
C CYS A 208 -2.19 -6.86 -4.54
N ASP A 209 -0.90 -6.79 -4.86
CA ASP A 209 -0.24 -5.55 -5.24
C ASP A 209 -0.81 -4.93 -6.54
N GLU A 210 -0.45 -3.67 -6.83
CA GLU A 210 -0.81 -2.96 -8.07
C GLU A 210 0.37 -2.77 -9.02
N GLU A 211 1.49 -3.46 -8.80
CA GLU A 211 2.71 -3.29 -9.58
C GLU A 211 2.45 -3.61 -11.05
N ALA A 212 1.69 -4.67 -11.33
CA ALA A 212 1.30 -5.05 -12.69
C ALA A 212 0.50 -3.96 -13.42
N ILE A 213 -0.33 -3.19 -12.71
CA ILE A 213 -1.07 -2.06 -13.28
C ILE A 213 -0.12 -0.91 -13.55
N SER A 214 0.72 -0.56 -12.57
CA SER A 214 1.66 0.57 -12.66
C SER A 214 2.68 0.42 -13.79
N THR A 215 3.08 -0.82 -14.08
CA THR A 215 4.01 -1.19 -15.16
C THR A 215 3.32 -1.34 -16.52
N GLY A 216 1.98 -1.36 -16.55
CA GLY A 216 1.16 -1.55 -17.75
C GLY A 216 1.07 -3.01 -18.23
N ARG A 217 1.51 -3.96 -17.39
CA ARG A 217 1.33 -5.40 -17.63
C ARG A 217 -0.15 -5.75 -17.58
N TRP A 218 -0.86 -5.28 -16.56
CA TRP A 218 -2.31 -5.27 -16.49
C TRP A 218 -2.84 -3.98 -17.10
N ARG A 219 -3.95 -4.08 -17.83
CA ARG A 219 -4.51 -2.94 -18.57
C ARG A 219 -5.87 -2.57 -18.01
N ILE A 220 -6.06 -1.29 -17.70
CA ILE A 220 -7.39 -0.75 -17.44
C ILE A 220 -8.12 -0.68 -18.78
N VAL A 221 -9.21 -1.43 -18.91
CA VAL A 221 -9.98 -1.57 -20.17
C VAL A 221 -11.36 -0.94 -20.12
N GLY A 222 -11.79 -0.49 -18.94
CA GLY A 222 -13.05 0.20 -18.75
C GLY A 222 -13.25 0.63 -17.30
N HIS A 223 -14.43 1.17 -17.02
CA HIS A 223 -14.85 1.58 -15.69
C HIS A 223 -16.36 1.37 -15.59
N ASP A 224 -16.80 0.71 -14.52
CA ASP A 224 -18.22 0.52 -14.22
C ASP A 224 -18.44 0.43 -12.70
N SER A 225 -18.88 1.55 -12.11
CA SER A 225 -19.16 1.61 -10.68
C SER A 225 -20.35 0.74 -10.25
N GLN A 226 -21.22 0.31 -11.17
CA GLN A 226 -22.35 -0.57 -10.82
C GLN A 226 -21.87 -1.97 -10.44
N LEU A 227 -20.74 -2.42 -10.99
CA LEU A 227 -20.14 -3.72 -10.64
C LEU A 227 -19.69 -3.78 -9.18
N LEU A 228 -19.45 -2.65 -8.53
CA LEU A 228 -19.09 -2.61 -7.10
C LEU A 228 -20.20 -3.20 -6.22
N GLY A 229 -21.47 -3.10 -6.65
CA GLY A 229 -22.60 -3.71 -5.94
C GLY A 229 -22.59 -5.24 -5.94
N CYS A 230 -21.72 -5.87 -6.74
CA CYS A 230 -21.53 -7.32 -6.77
C CYS A 230 -20.50 -7.83 -5.74
N PHE A 231 -19.80 -6.94 -5.04
CA PHE A 231 -18.69 -7.29 -4.15
C PHE A 231 -18.83 -6.60 -2.78
N PRO A 232 -18.27 -7.17 -1.70
CA PRO A 232 -18.17 -6.47 -0.43
C PRO A 232 -17.31 -5.20 -0.57
N ALA A 233 -17.78 -4.08 -0.03
CA ALA A 233 -17.09 -2.79 -0.13
C ALA A 233 -15.79 -2.73 0.71
N ASP A 234 -15.74 -3.44 1.84
CA ASP A 234 -14.55 -3.63 2.68
C ASP A 234 -14.33 -5.13 2.91
N PRO A 235 -13.67 -5.84 1.98
CA PRO A 235 -13.48 -7.27 2.05
C PRO A 235 -12.51 -7.65 3.17
N GLU A 236 -12.86 -8.68 3.95
CA GLU A 236 -11.97 -9.24 4.97
C GLU A 236 -10.81 -10.02 4.33
N ILE A 237 -9.69 -10.14 5.04
CA ILE A 237 -8.73 -11.24 4.81
C ILE A 237 -9.02 -12.37 5.79
N TYR A 238 -8.87 -13.61 5.35
CA TYR A 238 -9.18 -14.77 6.18
C TYR A 238 -7.93 -15.52 6.64
N HIS A 239 -7.92 -15.88 7.92
CA HIS A 239 -6.85 -16.62 8.57
C HIS A 239 -7.32 -18.04 8.84
N ARG A 240 -6.49 -19.03 8.49
CA ARG A 240 -6.80 -20.43 8.75
C ARG A 240 -6.70 -20.72 10.25
N PRO A 241 -7.46 -21.72 10.75
CA PRO A 241 -7.27 -22.19 12.11
C PRO A 241 -5.86 -22.80 12.23
N GLU A 242 -4.97 -22.09 12.91
CA GLU A 242 -3.61 -22.55 13.22
C GLU A 242 -3.48 -22.78 14.74
N PRO A 243 -2.53 -23.62 15.19
CA PRO A 243 -2.24 -23.76 16.61
C PRO A 243 -1.95 -22.39 17.24
N PRO A 244 -2.41 -22.12 18.48
CA PRO A 244 -2.15 -20.84 19.13
C PRO A 244 -0.65 -20.54 19.19
N ILE A 245 -0.24 -19.41 18.62
CA ILE A 245 1.13 -18.89 18.72
C ILE A 245 1.17 -17.93 19.91
N ALA A 246 2.16 -18.10 20.79
CA ALA A 246 2.31 -17.24 21.96
C ALA A 246 2.50 -15.77 21.54
N GLY A 247 1.66 -14.87 22.08
CA GLY A 247 1.72 -13.43 21.79
C GLY A 247 0.82 -12.95 20.65
N LEU A 248 0.16 -13.85 19.90
CA LEU A 248 -0.82 -13.47 18.89
C LEU A 248 -2.26 -13.74 19.36
N PRO A 249 -3.26 -12.96 18.89
CA PRO A 249 -4.66 -13.26 19.14
C PRO A 249 -5.00 -14.68 18.64
N PRO A 250 -5.77 -15.47 19.41
CA PRO A 250 -6.18 -16.78 18.96
C PRO A 250 -7.12 -16.66 17.75
N VAL A 251 -6.92 -17.53 16.77
CA VAL A 251 -7.86 -17.73 15.67
C VAL A 251 -8.93 -18.73 16.12
N GLY A 252 -10.21 -18.45 15.85
CA GLY A 252 -11.30 -19.37 16.17
C GLY A 252 -11.18 -20.75 15.50
N GLU A 253 -11.98 -21.71 15.95
CA GLU A 253 -11.95 -23.12 15.49
C GLU A 253 -12.05 -23.27 13.96
N PHE A 254 -12.79 -22.38 13.30
CA PHE A 254 -13.02 -22.42 11.85
C PHE A 254 -12.24 -21.35 11.09
N GLY A 255 -11.29 -20.67 11.73
CA GLY A 255 -10.60 -19.51 11.18
C GLY A 255 -11.19 -18.18 11.64
N SER A 256 -10.60 -17.08 11.17
CA SER A 256 -11.06 -15.73 11.44
C SER A 256 -11.07 -14.86 10.19
N GLY A 257 -11.96 -13.89 10.16
CA GLY A 257 -11.94 -12.78 9.20
C GLY A 257 -11.34 -11.55 9.87
N GLU A 258 -10.46 -10.85 9.18
CA GLU A 258 -9.86 -9.60 9.62
C GLU A 258 -10.30 -8.45 8.72
N THR A 259 -10.87 -7.42 9.33
CA THR A 259 -11.27 -6.20 8.61
C THR A 259 -10.08 -5.28 8.34
N ALA A 260 -10.26 -4.29 7.47
CA ALA A 260 -9.25 -3.26 7.22
C ALA A 260 -8.87 -2.44 8.47
N SER A 261 -9.70 -2.45 9.52
CA SER A 261 -9.38 -1.81 10.81
C SER A 261 -8.59 -2.72 11.77
N GLY A 262 -8.33 -3.97 11.41
CA GLY A 262 -7.67 -4.95 12.27
C GLY A 262 -8.57 -5.61 13.30
N HIS A 263 -9.89 -5.48 13.13
CA HIS A 263 -10.81 -6.26 13.93
C HIS A 263 -10.84 -7.69 13.41
N LEU A 264 -10.49 -8.64 14.28
CA LEU A 264 -10.65 -10.06 14.04
C LEU A 264 -12.03 -10.51 14.54
N ARG A 265 -12.75 -11.25 13.71
CA ARG A 265 -13.94 -12.01 14.11
C ARG A 265 -13.76 -13.48 13.80
N ASP A 266 -14.32 -14.34 14.64
CA ASP A 266 -14.37 -15.77 14.35
C ASP A 266 -15.32 -16.04 13.19
N LEU A 267 -14.91 -16.97 12.33
CA LEU A 267 -15.77 -17.49 11.27
C LEU A 267 -16.64 -18.62 11.80
N THR A 268 -17.86 -18.70 11.27
CA THR A 268 -18.68 -19.91 11.39
C THR A 268 -18.17 -20.99 10.43
N ALA A 269 -18.47 -22.26 10.74
CA ALA A 269 -18.16 -23.37 9.83
C ALA A 269 -18.75 -23.18 8.43
N ALA A 270 -19.93 -22.57 8.32
CA ALA A 270 -20.59 -22.30 7.05
C ALA A 270 -19.86 -21.24 6.23
N GLU A 271 -19.38 -20.17 6.86
CA GLU A 271 -18.57 -19.15 6.19
C GLU A 271 -17.23 -19.71 5.73
N ALA A 272 -16.52 -20.43 6.61
CA ALA A 272 -15.25 -21.07 6.29
C ALA A 272 -15.38 -22.05 5.11
N LEU A 273 -16.48 -22.80 5.04
CA LEU A 273 -16.78 -23.67 3.90
C LEU A 273 -17.10 -22.87 2.64
N ALA A 274 -17.89 -21.80 2.74
CA ALA A 274 -18.29 -20.99 1.59
C ALA A 274 -17.11 -20.30 0.90
N ILE A 275 -16.10 -19.88 1.67
CA ILE A 275 -14.86 -19.30 1.14
C ILE A 275 -13.79 -20.35 0.82
N ASP A 276 -14.07 -21.63 1.10
CA ASP A 276 -13.14 -22.76 0.95
C ASP A 276 -11.82 -22.54 1.72
N LEU A 277 -11.93 -22.09 2.97
CA LEU A 277 -10.79 -21.66 3.80
C LEU A 277 -9.76 -22.77 4.03
N ALA A 278 -10.25 -23.99 4.23
CA ALA A 278 -9.45 -25.20 4.42
C ALA A 278 -8.92 -25.80 3.09
N GLY A 279 -9.44 -25.34 1.94
CA GLY A 279 -9.07 -25.81 0.62
C GLY A 279 -8.38 -24.71 -0.18
N ARG A 280 -9.10 -24.16 -1.17
CA ARG A 280 -8.55 -23.28 -2.23
C ARG A 280 -8.37 -21.82 -1.82
N TYR A 281 -8.79 -21.40 -0.63
CA TYR A 281 -8.50 -20.04 -0.20
C TYR A 281 -7.01 -19.84 0.00
N GLU A 282 -6.46 -18.83 -0.66
CA GLU A 282 -5.08 -18.40 -0.50
C GLU A 282 -5.04 -16.87 -0.49
N GLN A 283 -4.27 -16.30 0.45
CA GLN A 283 -3.92 -14.89 0.42
C GLN A 283 -2.83 -14.69 -0.62
N VAL A 284 -3.09 -13.83 -1.61
CA VAL A 284 -2.16 -13.57 -2.69
C VAL A 284 -1.67 -12.14 -2.56
N TYR A 285 -0.36 -11.94 -2.39
CA TYR A 285 0.21 -10.60 -2.26
C TYR A 285 0.89 -10.12 -3.54
N LEU A 286 1.45 -11.06 -4.32
CA LEU A 286 2.21 -10.77 -5.53
C LEU A 286 1.39 -11.01 -6.79
N HIS A 287 1.45 -10.07 -7.73
CA HIS A 287 0.69 -10.14 -8.98
C HIS A 287 1.02 -11.35 -9.86
N GLU A 288 2.26 -11.86 -9.87
CA GLU A 288 2.60 -13.06 -10.65
C GLU A 288 1.93 -14.32 -10.10
N HIS A 289 1.69 -14.36 -8.79
CA HIS A 289 0.94 -15.44 -8.16
C HIS A 289 -0.57 -15.27 -8.37
N PHE A 290 -1.04 -14.02 -8.37
CA PHE A 290 -2.43 -13.68 -8.69
C PHE A 290 -2.83 -14.11 -10.10
N GLU A 291 -2.00 -13.79 -11.09
CA GLU A 291 -2.20 -14.22 -12.48
C GLU A 291 -2.37 -15.73 -12.62
N ARG A 292 -1.58 -16.50 -11.86
CA ARG A 292 -1.59 -17.97 -11.89
C ARG A 292 -2.85 -18.54 -11.24
N THR A 293 -3.20 -18.04 -10.07
CA THR A 293 -4.34 -18.54 -9.27
C THR A 293 -5.68 -18.15 -9.87
N LEU A 294 -5.78 -17.02 -10.59
CA LEU A 294 -7.00 -16.63 -11.30
C LEU A 294 -7.51 -17.73 -12.24
N ALA A 295 -6.61 -18.41 -12.95
CA ALA A 295 -7.01 -19.46 -13.90
C ALA A 295 -7.72 -20.62 -13.20
N GLU A 296 -7.36 -20.93 -11.96
CA GLU A 296 -7.95 -22.01 -11.16
C GLU A 296 -9.27 -21.57 -10.51
N ILE A 297 -9.35 -20.32 -10.07
CA ILE A 297 -10.52 -19.75 -9.38
C ILE A 297 -11.65 -19.42 -10.36
N ILE A 298 -11.31 -18.91 -11.55
CA ILE A 298 -12.24 -18.39 -12.54
C ILE A 298 -12.59 -19.43 -13.63
N ALA A 299 -11.94 -20.61 -13.62
CA ALA A 299 -12.26 -21.67 -14.55
C ALA A 299 -13.78 -21.94 -14.59
N PRO A 300 -14.37 -22.09 -15.78
CA PRO A 300 -15.77 -22.51 -15.87
C PRO A 300 -15.89 -23.83 -15.14
N HIS A 301 -16.86 -23.93 -14.21
CA HIS A 301 -17.31 -25.25 -13.78
C HIS A 301 -17.70 -25.97 -15.06
N SER A 302 -17.01 -27.06 -15.36
CA SER A 302 -17.47 -27.97 -16.39
C SER A 302 -18.73 -28.58 -15.81
N ASP A 303 -19.89 -28.10 -16.27
CA ASP A 303 -21.18 -28.73 -15.99
C ASP A 303 -21.18 -30.19 -16.47
#